data_AF-A0A0B7H6C0-F1
#
_entry.id   AF-A0A0B7H6C0-F1
#
_cell.length_a   1.000
_cell.length_b   1.000
_cell.length_c   1.000
_cell.angle_alpha   90.00
_cell.angle_beta   90.00
_cell.angle_gamma   90.00
#
_symmetry.space_group_name_H-M   'P 1'
#
loop_
_entity.id
_entity.type
_entity.pdbx_description
1 polymer ?
#
loop_
_entity_poly.entity_id
_entity_poly.type
_entity_poly.pdbx_seq_one_letter_code
_entity_poly.pdbx_strand_id
1 'polypeptide(L)'
;MNDYFQKELNIPVFHKPLEFESCGKCFLVGHGDGLGPGDKGFKRMKKVFTNPVAKWFFRWLHPDIGVRLAQHLSVKNKLISGDEDVKFLGEDNEWLVQYCKRKLKTKHYDYFLFGHRHLPMEIELSSHSKYINTGDWIHYFTYAVFDGKEVVLVNCKE
;
A
#
# COMPACT_ATOMS: atom_id res chain seq x y z
N MET A 1 -16.22 14.74 -0.80
CA MET A 1 -15.22 15.64 -0.18
C MET A 1 -13.87 15.08 -0.62
N ASN A 2 -13.10 15.81 -1.44
CA ASN A 2 -11.89 15.26 -2.07
C ASN A 2 -10.60 15.82 -1.46
N ASP A 3 -10.73 16.80 -0.57
CA ASP A 3 -9.67 17.69 -0.13
C ASP A 3 -9.73 18.00 1.38
N TYR A 4 -10.50 17.23 2.15
CA TYR A 4 -10.68 17.43 3.59
C TYR A 4 -9.35 17.39 4.35
N PHE A 5 -8.53 16.35 4.13
CA PHE A 5 -7.23 16.22 4.79
C PHE A 5 -6.31 17.40 4.46
N GLN A 6 -6.31 17.86 3.22
CA GLN A 6 -5.49 18.98 2.78
C GLN A 6 -5.98 20.31 3.36
N LYS A 7 -7.30 20.57 3.34
CA LYS A 7 -7.89 21.85 3.76
C LYS A 7 -8.01 22.01 5.27
N GLU A 8 -8.49 20.98 5.95
CA GLU A 8 -8.82 21.05 7.37
C GLU A 8 -7.63 20.67 8.26
N LEU A 9 -6.75 19.79 7.77
CA LEU A 9 -5.66 19.22 8.58
C LEU A 9 -4.26 19.56 8.04
N ASN A 10 -4.16 20.25 6.90
CA ASN A 10 -2.90 20.55 6.23
C ASN A 10 -2.04 19.29 5.94
N ILE A 11 -2.70 18.14 5.71
CA ILE A 11 -2.05 16.86 5.41
C ILE A 11 -2.06 16.66 3.89
N PRO A 12 -0.90 16.62 3.22
CA PRO A 12 -0.85 16.34 1.78
C PRO A 12 -1.31 14.91 1.49
N VAL A 13 -2.11 14.75 0.43
CA VAL A 13 -2.63 13.44 0.02
C VAL A 13 -1.98 13.00 -1.29
N PHE A 14 -1.31 11.85 -1.24
CA PHE A 14 -0.66 11.24 -2.39
C PHE A 14 -1.48 10.04 -2.87
N HIS A 15 -2.02 10.13 -4.09
CA HIS A 15 -2.81 9.05 -4.70
C HIS A 15 -1.97 8.01 -5.47
N LYS A 16 -0.67 8.27 -5.61
CA LYS A 16 0.31 7.40 -6.27
C LYS A 16 1.52 7.27 -5.35
N PRO A 17 2.36 6.23 -5.55
CA PRO A 17 3.63 6.14 -4.85
C PRO A 17 4.43 7.45 -4.99
N LEU A 18 4.96 7.93 -3.87
CA LEU A 18 5.78 9.12 -3.77
C LEU A 18 7.24 8.74 -3.92
N GLU A 19 7.94 9.46 -4.79
CA GLU A 19 9.39 9.39 -4.96
C GLU A 19 10.02 10.61 -4.29
N PHE A 20 11.03 10.40 -3.45
CA PHE A 20 11.80 11.50 -2.86
C PHE A 20 13.22 11.07 -2.53
N GLU A 21 14.08 12.05 -2.28
CA GLU A 21 15.45 11.84 -1.81
C GLU A 21 15.58 12.41 -0.40
N SER A 22 16.29 11.71 0.48
CA SER A 22 16.64 12.19 1.82
C SER A 22 18.00 11.65 2.21
N CYS A 23 18.88 12.51 2.73
CA CYS A 23 20.24 12.13 3.14
C CYS A 23 21.04 11.37 2.04
N GLY A 24 20.85 11.74 0.76
CA GLY A 24 21.49 11.07 -0.38
C GLY A 24 20.94 9.68 -0.71
N LYS A 25 19.78 9.31 -0.14
CA LYS A 25 19.09 8.04 -0.37
C LYS A 25 17.79 8.28 -1.13
N CYS A 26 17.55 7.46 -2.16
CA CYS A 26 16.35 7.52 -2.99
C CYS A 26 15.26 6.58 -2.44
N PHE A 27 14.07 7.12 -2.21
CA PHE A 27 12.92 6.40 -1.67
C PHE A 27 11.78 6.30 -2.68
N LEU A 28 11.09 5.16 -2.66
CA LEU A 28 9.77 5.00 -3.27
C LEU A 28 8.79 4.50 -2.21
N VAL A 29 7.82 5.34 -1.84
CA VAL A 29 6.90 5.09 -0.73
C VAL A 29 5.45 5.04 -1.22
N GLY A 30 4.65 4.11 -0.72
CA GLY A 30 3.22 4.07 -1.02
C GLY A 30 2.44 3.01 -0.25
N HIS A 31 1.15 2.85 -0.54
CA HIS A 31 0.35 1.81 0.12
C HIS A 31 0.73 0.39 -0.35
N GLY A 32 0.84 0.18 -1.67
CA GLY A 32 1.20 -1.12 -2.26
C GLY A 32 0.06 -1.82 -3.01
N ASP A 33 -1.19 -1.39 -2.81
CA ASP A 33 -2.36 -2.05 -3.38
C ASP A 33 -2.47 -1.90 -4.91
N GLY A 34 -2.66 -3.04 -5.59
CA GLY A 34 -2.75 -3.07 -7.04
C GLY A 34 -1.44 -2.70 -7.76
N LEU A 35 -0.30 -2.67 -7.06
CA LEU A 35 1.02 -2.69 -7.68
C LEU A 35 1.40 -4.14 -8.05
N GLY A 36 2.43 -4.31 -8.86
CA GLY A 36 2.84 -5.66 -9.29
C GLY A 36 1.99 -6.24 -10.44
N PRO A 37 2.32 -7.44 -10.93
CA PRO A 37 1.47 -8.18 -11.85
C PRO A 37 0.30 -8.83 -11.11
N GLY A 38 -0.54 -9.60 -11.82
CA GLY A 38 -1.66 -10.30 -11.19
C GLY A 38 -2.82 -9.40 -10.77
N ASP A 39 -3.67 -9.94 -9.90
CA ASP A 39 -4.81 -9.29 -9.25
C ASP A 39 -5.75 -8.50 -10.17
N LYS A 40 -6.11 -9.11 -11.31
CA LYS A 40 -6.94 -8.46 -12.32
C LYS A 40 -8.33 -8.10 -11.78
N GLY A 41 -8.86 -8.91 -10.86
CA GLY A 41 -10.15 -8.69 -10.21
C GLY A 41 -10.15 -7.42 -9.37
N PHE A 42 -9.26 -7.32 -8.38
CA PHE A 42 -9.12 -6.12 -7.56
C PHE A 42 -8.79 -4.89 -8.38
N LYS A 43 -7.87 -4.98 -9.35
CA LYS A 43 -7.50 -3.82 -10.20
C LYS A 43 -8.69 -3.29 -11.02
N ARG A 44 -9.54 -4.19 -11.53
CA ARG A 44 -10.80 -3.80 -12.20
C ARG A 44 -11.76 -3.16 -11.21
N MET A 45 -11.96 -3.75 -10.04
CA MET A 45 -12.82 -3.21 -8.99
C MET A 45 -12.35 -1.83 -8.53
N LYS A 46 -11.05 -1.65 -8.26
CA LYS A 46 -10.42 -0.37 -7.94
C LYS A 46 -10.67 0.66 -9.04
N LYS A 47 -10.59 0.28 -10.32
CA LYS A 47 -10.94 1.17 -11.45
C LYS A 47 -12.41 1.62 -11.42
N VAL A 48 -13.34 0.73 -11.07
CA VAL A 48 -14.76 1.10 -10.89
C VAL A 48 -14.92 2.08 -9.72
N PHE A 49 -14.38 1.77 -8.55
CA PHE A 49 -14.50 2.62 -7.36
C PHE A 49 -13.80 3.98 -7.48
N THR A 50 -12.76 4.07 -8.31
CA THR A 50 -12.05 5.33 -8.57
C THR A 50 -12.65 6.15 -9.71
N ASN A 51 -13.53 5.56 -10.52
CA ASN A 51 -14.14 6.23 -11.67
C ASN A 51 -15.05 7.40 -11.22
N PRO A 52 -14.88 8.63 -11.77
CA PRO A 52 -15.71 9.78 -11.43
C PRO A 52 -17.22 9.57 -11.66
N VAL A 53 -17.60 8.85 -12.70
CA VAL A 53 -19.01 8.55 -13.04
C VAL A 53 -19.62 7.60 -12.02
N ALA A 54 -18.89 6.53 -11.66
CA ALA A 54 -19.36 5.60 -10.63
C ALA A 54 -19.51 6.30 -9.27
N LYS A 55 -18.52 7.13 -8.90
CA LYS A 55 -18.61 7.99 -7.70
C LYS A 55 -19.80 8.94 -7.76
N TRP A 56 -20.08 9.52 -8.92
CA TRP A 56 -21.21 10.40 -9.11
C TRP A 56 -22.53 9.68 -8.85
N PHE A 57 -22.76 8.51 -9.45
CA PHE A 57 -23.95 7.70 -9.18
C PHE A 57 -24.07 7.29 -7.71
N PHE A 58 -22.96 6.86 -7.09
CA PHE A 58 -22.97 6.47 -5.68
C PHE A 58 -23.37 7.63 -4.75
N ARG A 59 -23.02 8.88 -5.10
CA ARG A 59 -23.41 10.07 -4.32
C ARG A 59 -24.91 10.36 -4.33
N TRP A 60 -25.65 9.85 -5.31
CA TRP A 60 -27.11 9.98 -5.37
C TRP A 60 -27.83 8.94 -4.52
N LEU A 61 -27.13 7.90 -4.08
CA LEU A 61 -27.72 6.87 -3.26
C LEU A 61 -27.94 7.41 -1.84
N HIS A 62 -29.15 7.22 -1.30
CA HIS A 62 -29.45 7.60 0.08
C HIS A 62 -28.45 6.91 1.03
N PRO A 63 -27.90 7.62 2.05
CA PRO A 63 -26.89 7.06 2.94
C PRO A 63 -27.25 5.70 3.55
N ASP A 64 -28.51 5.50 3.95
CA ASP A 64 -28.98 4.21 4.50
C ASP A 64 -28.78 3.03 3.55
N ILE A 65 -28.89 3.26 2.24
CA ILE A 65 -28.68 2.23 1.22
C ILE A 65 -27.20 2.16 0.86
N GLY A 66 -26.56 3.31 0.66
CA GLY A 66 -25.15 3.40 0.26
C GLY A 66 -24.20 2.81 1.30
N VAL A 67 -24.42 3.12 2.57
CA VAL A 67 -23.62 2.58 3.69
C VAL A 67 -23.83 1.07 3.80
N ARG A 68 -25.06 0.58 3.74
CA ARG A 68 -25.35 -0.87 3.79
C ARG A 68 -24.70 -1.62 2.63
N LEU A 69 -24.78 -1.08 1.41
CA LEU A 69 -24.12 -1.65 0.24
C LEU A 69 -22.60 -1.68 0.42
N ALA A 70 -21.99 -0.58 0.86
CA ALA A 70 -20.55 -0.49 1.09
C ALA A 70 -20.06 -1.48 2.15
N GLN A 71 -20.80 -1.61 3.27
CA GLN A 71 -20.52 -2.60 4.32
C GLN A 71 -20.59 -4.02 3.78
N HIS A 72 -21.61 -4.36 3.00
CA HIS A 72 -21.76 -5.69 2.41
C HIS A 72 -20.58 -6.06 1.51
N LEU A 73 -20.14 -5.14 0.66
CA LEU A 73 -18.99 -5.34 -0.23
C LEU A 73 -17.67 -5.45 0.54
N SER A 74 -17.52 -4.68 1.63
CA SER A 74 -16.31 -4.71 2.45
C SER A 74 -16.15 -6.03 3.22
N VAL A 75 -17.21 -6.51 3.88
CA VAL A 75 -17.16 -7.75 4.69
C VAL A 75 -16.91 -8.98 3.82
N LYS A 76 -17.60 -9.08 2.67
CA LYS A 76 -17.42 -10.20 1.75
C LYS A 76 -16.00 -10.29 1.18
N ASN A 77 -15.40 -9.15 0.82
CA ASN A 77 -14.03 -9.13 0.33
C ASN A 77 -13.04 -9.58 1.42
N LYS A 78 -13.21 -9.12 2.67
CA LYS A 78 -12.32 -9.49 3.78
C LYS A 78 -12.37 -10.98 4.12
N LEU A 79 -13.54 -11.60 4.05
CA LEU A 79 -13.69 -13.05 4.26
C LEU A 79 -13.01 -13.89 3.18
N ILE A 80 -12.87 -13.35 1.97
CA ILE A 80 -12.23 -14.05 0.85
C ILE A 80 -10.71 -13.85 0.88
N SER A 81 -10.20 -12.71 1.34
CA SER A 81 -8.75 -12.40 1.31
C SER A 81 -8.00 -12.66 2.63
N GLY A 82 -8.71 -12.76 3.76
CA GLY A 82 -8.12 -12.73 5.10
C GLY A 82 -7.10 -13.83 5.41
N ASP A 83 -7.37 -15.09 5.03
CA ASP A 83 -6.47 -16.23 5.37
C ASP A 83 -5.38 -16.48 4.31
N GLU A 84 -5.60 -16.02 3.07
CA GLU A 84 -4.62 -16.18 1.98
C GLU A 84 -3.51 -15.13 2.04
N ASP A 85 -3.80 -13.92 2.55
CA ASP A 85 -2.84 -12.81 2.59
C ASP A 85 -1.73 -12.97 3.64
N VAL A 86 -1.92 -13.82 4.66
CA VAL A 86 -0.98 -14.00 5.79
C VAL A 86 0.19 -14.93 5.45
N LYS A 87 0.12 -15.67 4.34
CA LYS A 87 1.22 -16.56 3.92
C LYS A 87 2.20 -15.80 3.05
N PHE A 88 3.47 -15.77 3.47
CA PHE A 88 4.56 -15.35 2.59
C PHE A 88 4.71 -16.37 1.46
N LEU A 89 4.51 -15.93 0.21
CA LEU A 89 4.49 -16.81 -0.96
C LEU A 89 5.90 -17.07 -1.54
N GLY A 90 6.94 -16.53 -0.89
CA GLY A 90 8.31 -16.48 -1.41
C GLY A 90 8.54 -15.22 -2.26
N GLU A 91 9.79 -14.75 -2.32
CA GLU A 91 10.16 -13.50 -3.01
C GLU A 91 9.69 -13.43 -4.46
N ASP A 92 9.77 -14.55 -5.18
CA ASP A 92 9.41 -14.61 -6.59
C ASP A 92 7.91 -14.60 -6.84
N ASN A 93 7.08 -14.88 -5.83
CA ASN A 93 5.63 -14.85 -5.96
C ASN A 93 5.01 -13.56 -5.37
N GLU A 94 5.76 -12.80 -4.58
CA GLU A 94 5.30 -11.53 -4.01
C GLU A 94 5.23 -10.42 -5.08
N TRP A 95 4.02 -9.95 -5.39
CA TRP A 95 3.77 -8.97 -6.45
C TRP A 95 4.49 -7.64 -6.22
N LEU A 96 4.65 -7.23 -4.96
CA LEU A 96 5.39 -6.03 -4.59
C LEU A 96 6.89 -6.18 -4.80
N VAL A 97 7.47 -7.35 -4.48
CA VAL A 97 8.90 -7.63 -4.76
C VAL A 97 9.14 -7.54 -6.27
N GLN A 98 8.28 -8.17 -7.07
CA GLN A 98 8.39 -8.08 -8.54
C GLN A 98 8.21 -6.66 -9.06
N TYR A 99 7.32 -5.87 -8.45
CA TYR A 99 7.16 -4.45 -8.79
C TYR A 99 8.45 -3.66 -8.52
N CYS A 100 9.08 -3.85 -7.35
CA CYS A 100 10.32 -3.20 -6.99
C CYS A 100 11.46 -3.60 -7.94
N LYS A 101 11.63 -4.91 -8.19
CA LYS A 101 12.61 -5.44 -9.16
C LYS A 101 12.42 -4.83 -10.55
N ARG A 102 11.18 -4.62 -11.02
CA ARG A 102 10.92 -3.94 -12.30
C ARG A 102 11.26 -2.44 -12.27
N LYS A 103 10.98 -1.74 -11.17
CA LYS A 103 11.32 -0.32 -11.04
C LYS A 103 12.84 -0.10 -11.04
N LEU A 104 13.59 -0.99 -10.39
CA LEU A 104 15.06 -0.98 -10.37
C LEU A 104 15.69 -1.13 -11.77
N LYS A 105 15.01 -1.78 -12.74
CA LYS A 105 15.49 -1.83 -14.13
C LYS A 105 15.50 -0.46 -14.83
N THR A 106 14.75 0.50 -14.31
CA THR A 106 14.60 1.84 -14.93
C THR A 106 15.23 2.96 -14.13
N LYS A 107 15.24 2.86 -12.80
CA LYS A 107 15.76 3.88 -11.89
C LYS A 107 16.17 3.23 -10.58
N HIS A 108 17.32 3.66 -10.05
CA HIS A 108 17.81 3.24 -8.74
C HIS A 108 16.92 3.77 -7.61
N TYR A 109 16.67 2.91 -6.62
CA TYR A 109 16.11 3.29 -5.32
C TYR A 109 16.87 2.53 -4.23
N ASP A 110 17.20 3.22 -3.14
CA ASP A 110 17.80 2.60 -1.96
C ASP A 110 16.73 1.87 -1.15
N TYR A 111 15.54 2.48 -1.02
CA TYR A 111 14.45 1.93 -0.20
C TYR A 111 13.10 1.99 -0.90
N PHE A 112 12.41 0.84 -0.90
CA PHE A 112 10.99 0.73 -1.24
C PHE A 112 10.19 0.52 0.05
N LEU A 113 9.35 1.47 0.42
CA LEU A 113 8.54 1.39 1.64
C LEU A 113 7.07 1.23 1.26
N PHE A 114 6.50 0.06 1.54
CA PHE A 114 5.07 -0.21 1.30
C PHE A 114 4.37 -0.77 2.53
N GLY A 115 3.05 -0.87 2.45
CA GLY A 115 2.20 -1.61 3.37
C GLY A 115 1.41 -2.65 2.61
N HIS A 116 0.09 -2.70 2.82
CA HIS A 116 -0.88 -3.52 2.10
C HIS A 116 -0.80 -5.03 2.32
N ARG A 117 0.38 -5.64 2.44
CA ARG A 117 0.50 -7.07 2.75
C ARG A 117 0.17 -7.40 4.21
N HIS A 118 0.12 -6.40 5.09
CA HIS A 118 -0.10 -6.56 6.54
C HIS A 118 0.92 -7.51 7.21
N LEU A 119 2.01 -7.86 6.53
CA LEU A 119 3.10 -8.69 7.02
C LEU A 119 4.37 -7.84 7.09
N PRO A 120 5.02 -7.73 8.27
CA PRO A 120 6.31 -7.07 8.37
C PRO A 120 7.34 -7.86 7.58
N MET A 121 8.02 -7.20 6.64
CA MET A 121 9.01 -7.86 5.78
C MET A 121 10.16 -6.91 5.47
N GLU A 122 11.38 -7.42 5.51
CA GLU A 122 12.57 -6.78 4.95
C GLU A 122 13.18 -7.74 3.93
N ILE A 123 13.26 -7.30 2.68
CA ILE A 123 13.73 -8.11 1.55
C ILE A 123 14.82 -7.34 0.82
N GLU A 124 16.01 -7.91 0.77
CA GLU A 124 17.10 -7.38 -0.05
C GLU A 124 16.81 -7.63 -1.53
N LEU A 125 16.72 -6.55 -2.31
CA LEU A 125 16.48 -6.63 -3.76
C LEU A 125 17.79 -6.62 -4.56
N SER A 126 18.83 -6.00 -4.01
CA SER A 126 20.20 -5.93 -4.54
C SER A 126 21.17 -5.55 -3.42
N SER A 127 22.47 -5.40 -3.71
CA SER A 127 23.45 -4.92 -2.72
C SER A 127 23.21 -3.49 -2.21
N HIS A 128 22.34 -2.72 -2.88
CA HIS A 128 22.08 -1.30 -2.56
C HIS A 128 20.59 -0.96 -2.58
N SER A 129 19.69 -1.95 -2.52
CA SER A 129 18.25 -1.72 -2.58
C SER A 129 17.51 -2.68 -1.69
N LYS A 130 16.69 -2.15 -0.78
CA LYS A 130 15.87 -2.93 0.13
C LYS A 130 14.39 -2.61 -0.06
N TYR A 131 13.55 -3.64 0.01
CA TYR A 131 12.10 -3.51 0.13
C TYR A 131 11.66 -3.79 1.56
N ILE A 132 10.86 -2.88 2.10
CA ILE A 132 10.31 -2.97 3.45
C ILE A 132 8.78 -2.90 3.37
N ASN A 133 8.13 -3.91 3.96
CA ASN A 133 6.71 -3.86 4.26
C ASN A 133 6.52 -3.56 5.74
N THR A 134 5.74 -2.52 6.03
CA THR A 134 5.55 -2.02 7.40
C THR A 134 4.68 -2.92 8.28
N GLY A 135 4.01 -3.93 7.73
CA GLY A 135 3.07 -4.78 8.47
C GLY A 135 1.77 -4.06 8.80
N ASP A 136 1.26 -4.26 10.01
CA ASP A 136 0.04 -3.63 10.50
C ASP A 136 0.12 -3.29 12.00
N TRP A 137 -0.83 -2.48 12.48
CA TRP A 137 -0.93 -2.06 13.88
C TRP A 137 -2.02 -2.83 14.65
N ILE A 138 -2.41 -4.01 14.16
CA ILE A 138 -3.42 -4.87 14.77
C ILE A 138 -2.74 -6.10 15.39
N HIS A 139 -1.84 -6.72 14.64
CA HIS A 139 -1.11 -7.93 15.01
C HIS A 139 0.35 -7.61 15.34
N TYR A 140 1.04 -6.84 14.48
CA TYR A 140 2.51 -6.72 14.53
C TYR A 140 3.02 -5.47 15.25
N PHE A 141 2.30 -4.34 15.16
CA PHE A 141 2.70 -3.06 15.77
C PHE A 141 4.06 -2.52 15.26
N THR A 142 4.34 -2.74 13.98
CA THR A 142 5.60 -2.39 13.35
C THR A 142 5.54 -1.07 12.56
N TYR A 143 6.68 -0.40 12.45
CA TYR A 143 6.85 0.82 11.66
C TYR A 143 8.30 0.95 11.16
N ALA A 144 8.51 1.64 10.03
CA ALA A 144 9.85 1.85 9.48
C ALA A 144 10.45 3.15 10.02
N VAL A 145 11.72 3.10 10.43
CA VAL A 145 12.50 4.25 10.92
C VAL A 145 13.70 4.46 10.03
N PHE A 146 13.90 5.69 9.56
CA PHE A 146 15.11 6.11 8.86
C PHE A 146 15.91 7.05 9.78
N ASP A 147 17.13 6.68 10.12
CA ASP A 147 18.01 7.45 11.02
C ASP A 147 18.94 8.43 10.29
N GLY A 148 18.81 8.55 8.97
CA GLY A 148 19.70 9.31 8.09
C GLY A 148 20.77 8.47 7.40
N LYS A 149 20.92 7.20 7.77
CA LYS A 149 21.86 6.25 7.14
C LYS A 149 21.14 5.02 6.63
N GLU A 150 20.30 4.40 7.45
CA GLU A 150 19.60 3.17 7.11
C GLU A 150 18.14 3.18 7.55
N VAL A 151 17.33 2.37 6.87
CA VAL A 151 15.95 2.10 7.27
C VAL A 151 15.90 0.75 7.99
N VAL A 152 15.30 0.76 9.17
CA VAL A 152 15.04 -0.43 10.00
C VAL A 152 13.54 -0.55 10.28
N LEU A 153 13.04 -1.79 10.34
CA LEU A 153 11.68 -2.05 10.81
C LEU A 153 11.68 -2.26 12.33
N VAL A 154 10.94 -1.43 13.05
CA VAL A 154 10.90 -1.39 14.51
C VAL A 154 9.54 -1.84 15.01
N ASN A 155 9.51 -2.59 16.13
CA ASN A 155 8.28 -2.90 16.86
C ASN A 155 8.02 -1.85 17.94
N CYS A 156 6.77 -1.38 18.07
CA CYS A 156 6.37 -0.35 19.04
C CYS A 156 5.93 -0.94 20.40
N LYS A 157 5.78 -2.26 20.51
CA LYS A 157 5.32 -2.95 21.72
C LYS A 157 6.43 -3.58 22.57
N GLU A 158 7.69 -3.32 22.24
CA GLU A 158 8.86 -3.76 23.02
C GLU A 158 9.46 -2.62 23.83
#